data_AF-A0A6I5NGB3-F1
#
_entry.id   AF-A0A6I5NGB3-F1
#
_cell.length_a   1.000
_cell.length_b   1.000
_cell.length_c   1.000
_cell.angle_alpha   90.00
_cell.angle_beta   90.00
_cell.angle_gamma   90.00
#
_symmetry.space_group_name_H-M   'P 1'
#
loop_
_entity.id
_entity.type
_entity.pdbx_description
1 polymer ?
#
loop_
_entity_poly.entity_id
_entity_poly.type
_entity_poly.pdbx_seq_one_letter_code
_entity_poly.pdbx_strand_id
1 'polypeptide(L)'
;MNLQKQLLMIETKAKLSTLWMFYLFNVIFRDIHEFIEPGFIEQVMTGTFNGIQITEPLLLFGGFVAEVPIAMVLFSRLLPYGTNRWANIIAAVITLAFEINNGTTDLDDTFHMVIEMAALSFIIWSAWRWRNPFLKQSAIAQEASSLRNPH
;
A
#
# COMPACT_ATOMS: atom_id res chain seq x y z
N MET A 1 -14.68 25.51 6.78
CA MET A 1 -13.55 24.54 6.63
C MET A 1 -12.39 25.27 5.96
N ASN A 2 -11.15 25.22 6.49
CA ASN A 2 -10.02 26.03 6.00
C ASN A 2 -9.43 25.43 4.71
N LEU A 3 -9.26 26.25 3.66
CA LEU A 3 -8.71 25.88 2.34
C LEU A 3 -7.37 25.13 2.44
N GLN A 4 -6.48 25.55 3.35
CA GLN A 4 -5.19 24.90 3.59
C GLN A 4 -5.34 23.44 4.04
N LYS A 5 -6.36 23.14 4.87
CA LYS A 5 -6.63 21.77 5.32
C LYS A 5 -7.11 20.89 4.17
N GLN A 6 -7.90 21.44 3.24
CA GLN A 6 -8.35 20.70 2.07
C GLN A 6 -7.19 20.36 1.13
N LEU A 7 -6.30 21.33 0.87
CA LEU A 7 -5.10 21.12 0.06
C LEU A 7 -4.21 20.03 0.68
N LEU A 8 -3.93 20.09 1.98
CA LEU A 8 -3.14 19.06 2.69
C LEU A 8 -3.78 17.66 2.60
N MET A 9 -5.11 17.57 2.67
CA MET A 9 -5.81 16.28 2.52
C MET A 9 -5.67 15.73 1.10
N ILE A 10 -5.87 16.58 0.08
CA ILE A 10 -5.74 16.18 -1.33
C ILE A 10 -4.30 15.75 -1.61
N GLU A 11 -3.31 16.50 -1.12
CA GLU A 11 -1.89 16.18 -1.28
C GLU A 11 -1.53 14.85 -0.62
N THR A 12 -2.02 14.58 0.60
CA THR A 12 -1.75 13.31 1.28
C THR A 12 -2.38 12.11 0.54
N LYS A 13 -3.61 12.27 0.05
CA LYS A 13 -4.27 11.28 -0.80
C LYS A 13 -3.51 11.03 -2.10
N ALA A 14 -3.02 12.10 -2.72
CA ALA A 14 -2.18 12.02 -3.91
C ALA A 14 -0.89 11.25 -3.63
N LYS A 15 -0.18 11.61 -2.56
CA LYS A 15 1.04 10.96 -2.11
C LYS A 15 0.85 9.46 -1.86
N LEU A 16 -0.18 9.05 -1.12
CA LEU A 16 -0.46 7.64 -0.85
C LEU A 16 -0.68 6.85 -2.14
N SER A 17 -1.51 7.37 -3.04
CA SER A 17 -1.76 6.78 -4.36
C SER A 17 -0.47 6.68 -5.20
N THR A 18 0.37 7.71 -5.18
CA THR A 18 1.68 7.68 -5.87
C THR A 18 2.63 6.64 -5.27
N LEU A 19 2.62 6.45 -3.94
CA LEU A 19 3.42 5.41 -3.30
C LEU A 19 2.95 4.00 -3.69
N TRP A 20 1.64 3.77 -3.81
CA TRP A 20 1.11 2.50 -4.33
C TRP A 20 1.50 2.27 -5.79
N MET A 21 1.45 3.30 -6.64
CA MET A 21 1.96 3.21 -8.01
C MET A 21 3.46 2.89 -8.03
N PHE A 22 4.26 3.54 -7.19
CA PHE A 22 5.69 3.26 -7.07
C PHE A 22 5.94 1.82 -6.68
N TYR A 23 5.26 1.30 -5.65
CA TYR A 23 5.33 -0.11 -5.26
C TYR A 23 4.95 -1.04 -6.43
N LEU A 24 3.80 -0.80 -7.08
CA LEU A 24 3.35 -1.59 -8.23
C LEU A 24 4.36 -1.62 -9.37
N PHE A 25 4.99 -0.48 -9.70
CA PHE A 25 6.00 -0.47 -10.75
C PHE A 25 7.24 -1.30 -10.40
N ASN A 26 7.64 -1.32 -9.13
CA ASN A 26 8.76 -2.17 -8.71
C ASN A 26 8.40 -3.66 -8.80
N VAL A 27 7.21 -4.05 -8.30
CA VAL A 27 6.74 -5.44 -8.39
C VAL A 27 6.59 -5.89 -9.84
N ILE A 28 5.95 -5.08 -10.70
CA ILE A 28 5.81 -5.41 -12.13
C ILE A 28 7.19 -5.54 -12.79
N PHE A 29 8.13 -4.67 -12.44
CA PHE A 29 9.48 -4.74 -13.00
C PHE A 29 10.21 -5.99 -12.51
N ARG A 30 10.08 -6.36 -11.23
CA ARG A 30 10.60 -7.61 -10.67
C ARG A 30 10.03 -8.81 -11.42
N ASP A 31 8.71 -8.91 -11.56
CA ASP A 31 8.02 -9.98 -12.30
C ASP A 31 8.51 -10.09 -13.75
N ILE A 32 8.76 -8.94 -14.41
CA ILE A 32 9.31 -8.93 -15.78
C ILE A 32 10.75 -9.44 -15.81
N HIS A 33 11.55 -9.05 -14.82
CA HIS A 33 12.96 -9.44 -14.73
C HIS A 33 13.11 -10.94 -14.41
N GLU A 34 12.20 -11.49 -13.60
CA GLU A 34 12.11 -12.91 -13.24
C GLU A 34 12.00 -13.84 -14.47
N PHE A 35 11.38 -13.38 -15.58
CA PHE A 35 11.35 -14.15 -16.83
C PHE A 35 12.73 -14.42 -17.44
N ILE A 36 13.75 -13.62 -17.09
CA ILE A 36 15.12 -13.74 -17.60
C ILE A 36 15.95 -14.66 -16.69
N GLU A 37 15.45 -15.00 -15.51
CA GLU A 37 16.14 -15.89 -14.56
C GLU A 37 16.35 -17.28 -15.19
N PRO A 38 17.57 -17.84 -15.13
CA PRO A 38 17.84 -19.17 -15.64
C PRO A 38 16.94 -20.24 -15.00
N GLY A 39 16.15 -20.92 -15.83
CA GLY A 39 15.28 -22.02 -15.40
C GLY A 39 13.85 -21.61 -15.06
N PHE A 40 13.53 -20.31 -14.93
CA PHE A 40 12.17 -19.85 -14.65
C PHE A 40 11.17 -20.31 -15.73
N ILE A 41 11.47 -20.03 -17.00
CA ILE A 41 10.59 -20.40 -18.13
C ILE A 41 10.38 -21.92 -18.23
N GLU A 42 11.43 -22.71 -17.96
CA GLU A 42 11.35 -24.17 -17.97
C GLU A 42 10.43 -24.68 -16.86
N GLN A 43 10.58 -24.15 -15.64
CA GLN A 43 9.70 -24.46 -14.51
C GLN A 43 8.23 -24.15 -14.86
N VAL A 44 7.95 -22.95 -15.38
CA VAL A 44 6.59 -22.55 -15.77
C VAL A 44 6.02 -23.46 -16.86
N MET A 45 6.82 -23.86 -17.85
CA MET A 45 6.40 -24.81 -18.89
C MET A 45 6.06 -26.21 -18.35
N THR A 46 6.72 -26.64 -17.27
CA THR A 46 6.39 -27.89 -16.57
C THR A 46 5.25 -27.71 -15.55
N GLY A 47 4.70 -26.50 -15.45
CA GLY A 47 3.60 -26.15 -14.54
C GLY A 47 4.05 -26.02 -13.09
N THR A 48 5.34 -25.80 -12.82
CA THR A 48 5.89 -25.64 -11.48
C THR A 48 6.54 -24.27 -11.32
N PHE A 49 6.65 -23.78 -10.09
CA PHE A 49 7.36 -22.56 -9.77
C PHE A 49 7.97 -22.69 -8.36
N ASN A 50 9.29 -22.58 -8.24
CA ASN A 50 10.01 -22.80 -6.98
C ASN A 50 9.65 -24.14 -6.31
N GLY A 51 9.47 -25.19 -7.11
CA GLY A 51 9.09 -26.53 -6.66
C GLY A 51 7.62 -26.68 -6.23
N ILE A 52 6.80 -25.63 -6.37
CA ILE A 52 5.36 -25.66 -6.10
C ILE A 52 4.60 -25.86 -7.42
N GLN A 53 3.62 -26.76 -7.43
CA GLN A 53 2.75 -26.93 -8.60
C GLN A 53 1.85 -25.70 -8.78
N ILE A 54 1.91 -25.11 -9.96
CA ILE A 54 0.99 -24.05 -10.38
C ILE A 54 -0.39 -24.69 -10.59
N THR A 55 -1.31 -24.37 -9.68
CA THR A 55 -2.71 -24.81 -9.74
C THR A 55 -3.62 -23.64 -10.04
N GLU A 56 -4.79 -23.90 -10.64
CA GLU A 56 -5.79 -22.86 -10.92
C GLU A 56 -6.18 -22.04 -9.67
N PRO A 57 -6.43 -22.65 -8.48
CA PRO A 57 -6.71 -21.87 -7.28
C PRO A 57 -5.54 -21.00 -6.82
N LEU A 58 -4.29 -21.47 -7.00
CA LEU A 58 -3.10 -20.69 -6.65
C LEU A 58 -2.94 -19.47 -7.56
N LEU A 59 -3.18 -19.63 -8.87
CA LEU A 59 -3.17 -18.52 -9.83
C LEU A 59 -4.24 -17.49 -9.50
N LEU A 60 -5.46 -17.95 -9.20
CA LEU A 60 -6.55 -17.05 -8.80
C LEU A 60 -6.22 -16.31 -7.51
N PHE A 61 -5.64 -17.00 -6.53
CA PHE A 61 -5.21 -16.39 -5.27
C PHE A 61 -4.14 -15.32 -5.49
N GLY A 62 -3.13 -15.58 -6.33
CA GLY A 62 -2.12 -14.58 -6.71
C GLY A 62 -2.76 -13.33 -7.33
N GLY A 63 -3.74 -13.51 -8.21
CA GLY A 63 -4.51 -12.39 -8.77
C GLY A 63 -5.24 -11.55 -7.71
N PHE A 64 -5.86 -12.18 -6.72
CA PHE A 64 -6.49 -11.46 -5.61
C PHE A 64 -5.49 -10.67 -4.76
N VAL A 65 -4.30 -11.23 -4.52
CA VAL A 65 -3.24 -10.54 -3.79
C VAL A 65 -2.76 -9.31 -4.57
N ALA A 66 -2.57 -9.43 -5.88
CA ALA A 66 -2.17 -8.32 -6.76
C ALA A 66 -3.26 -7.24 -6.89
N GLU A 67 -4.54 -7.59 -6.74
CA GLU A 67 -5.62 -6.61 -6.81
C GLU A 67 -5.62 -5.64 -5.61
N VAL A 68 -5.06 -6.04 -4.46
CA VAL A 68 -4.97 -5.17 -3.27
C VAL A 68 -4.21 -3.86 -3.57
N PRO A 69 -2.94 -3.88 -4.02
CA PRO A 69 -2.21 -2.66 -4.36
C PRO A 69 -2.87 -1.90 -5.52
N ILE A 70 -3.41 -2.59 -6.54
CA ILE A 70 -4.11 -1.98 -7.68
C ILE A 70 -5.32 -1.16 -7.19
N ALA A 71 -6.19 -1.76 -6.38
CA ALA A 71 -7.36 -1.10 -5.82
C ALA A 71 -6.95 0.09 -4.93
N MET A 72 -5.86 -0.04 -4.17
CA MET A 72 -5.39 1.01 -3.27
C MET A 72 -4.86 2.26 -3.99
N VAL A 73 -4.43 2.15 -5.25
CA VAL A 73 -4.12 3.32 -6.09
C VAL A 73 -5.34 4.23 -6.21
N LEU A 74 -6.53 3.67 -6.43
CA LEU A 74 -7.80 4.39 -6.57
C LEU A 74 -8.38 4.77 -5.20
N PHE A 75 -8.44 3.82 -4.27
CA PHE A 75 -9.05 4.04 -2.96
C PHE A 75 -8.32 5.10 -2.13
N SER A 76 -7.00 5.23 -2.30
CA SER A 76 -6.24 6.32 -1.70
C SER A 76 -6.73 7.71 -2.10
N ARG A 77 -7.34 7.86 -3.29
CA ARG A 77 -7.96 9.12 -3.75
C ARG A 77 -9.41 9.24 -3.31
N LEU A 78 -10.17 8.15 -3.45
CA LEU A 78 -11.63 8.18 -3.33
C LEU A 78 -12.13 8.11 -1.88
N LEU A 79 -11.47 7.35 -1.00
CA LEU A 79 -11.96 7.10 0.35
C LEU A 79 -11.91 8.37 1.23
N PRO A 80 -12.87 8.54 2.17
CA PRO A 80 -12.84 9.61 3.17
C PRO A 80 -11.70 9.38 4.17
N TYR A 81 -11.21 10.46 4.78
CA TYR A 81 -10.01 10.47 5.65
C TYR A 81 -9.91 9.27 6.61
N GLY A 82 -10.95 9.00 7.41
CA GLY A 82 -10.91 7.97 8.44
C GLY A 82 -10.72 6.58 7.87
N THR A 83 -11.57 6.19 6.91
CA THR A 83 -11.49 4.90 6.22
C THR A 83 -10.21 4.76 5.40
N ASN A 84 -9.81 5.82 4.71
CA ASN A 84 -8.63 5.83 3.85
C ASN A 84 -7.34 5.59 4.63
N ARG A 85 -7.21 6.21 5.81
CA ARG A 85 -6.07 6.02 6.71
C ARG A 85 -5.91 4.56 7.12
N TRP A 86 -6.98 3.94 7.61
CA TRP A 86 -6.93 2.55 8.07
C TRP A 86 -6.82 1.55 6.91
N ALA A 87 -7.51 1.79 5.79
CA ALA A 87 -7.40 0.96 4.59
C ALA A 87 -5.95 0.90 4.08
N ASN A 88 -5.26 2.05 4.01
CA ASN A 88 -3.84 2.08 3.62
C ASN A 88 -2.93 1.31 4.56
N ILE A 89 -3.12 1.45 5.88
CA ILE A 89 -2.30 0.74 6.86
C ILE A 89 -2.54 -0.77 6.77
N ILE A 90 -3.81 -1.20 6.77
CA ILE A 90 -4.16 -2.62 6.75
C ILE A 90 -3.70 -3.26 5.45
N ALA A 91 -3.97 -2.64 4.30
CA ALA A 91 -3.54 -3.14 3.00
C ALA A 91 -2.01 -3.25 2.94
N ALA A 92 -1.28 -2.19 3.32
CA ALA A 92 0.18 -2.22 3.29
C ALA A 92 0.79 -3.26 4.24
N VAL A 93 0.19 -3.49 5.42
CA VAL A 93 0.65 -4.55 6.34
C VAL A 93 0.39 -5.95 5.77
N ILE A 94 -0.78 -6.18 5.18
CA ILE A 94 -1.10 -7.46 4.53
C ILE A 94 -0.13 -7.71 3.37
N THR A 95 0.03 -6.75 2.48
CA THR A 95 0.97 -6.83 1.35
C THR A 95 2.40 -7.06 1.83
N LEU A 96 2.85 -6.35 2.86
CA LEU A 96 4.18 -6.53 3.44
C LEU A 96 4.38 -7.94 4.01
N ALA A 97 3.36 -8.50 4.67
CA ALA A 97 3.42 -9.86 5.17
C ALA A 97 3.49 -10.90 4.04
N PHE A 98 2.80 -10.66 2.92
CA PHE A 98 2.91 -11.49 1.73
C PHE A 98 4.32 -11.45 1.13
N GLU A 99 4.92 -10.27 0.96
CA GLU A 99 6.30 -10.17 0.43
C GLU A 99 7.31 -10.89 1.32
N ILE A 100 7.21 -10.71 2.65
CA ILE A 100 8.09 -11.41 3.60
C ILE A 100 7.93 -12.93 3.51
N ASN A 101 6.70 -13.41 3.30
CA ASN A 101 6.43 -14.84 3.20
C ASN A 101 6.90 -15.45 1.86
N ASN A 102 6.90 -14.67 0.78
CA ASN A 102 7.47 -15.11 -0.50
C ASN A 102 8.98 -15.35 -0.38
N GLY A 103 9.67 -14.54 0.42
CA GLY A 103 11.11 -14.65 0.61
C GLY A 103 11.89 -14.26 -0.64
N THR A 104 13.17 -14.64 -0.68
CA THR A 104 14.10 -14.28 -1.77
C THR A 104 14.92 -15.50 -2.14
N THR A 105 15.10 -15.76 -3.43
CA THR A 105 15.95 -16.86 -3.91
C THR A 105 17.32 -16.39 -4.38
N ASP A 106 17.43 -15.14 -4.83
CA ASP A 106 18.70 -14.58 -5.29
C ASP A 106 18.93 -13.12 -4.88
N LEU A 107 20.00 -12.51 -5.42
CA LEU A 107 20.35 -11.11 -5.14
C LEU A 107 19.40 -10.11 -5.82
N ASP A 108 18.80 -10.47 -6.95
CA ASP A 108 17.85 -9.64 -7.66
C ASP A 108 16.53 -9.54 -6.88
N ASP A 109 16.00 -10.68 -6.43
CA ASP A 109 14.85 -10.76 -5.52
C ASP A 109 15.09 -9.95 -4.26
N THR A 110 16.29 -10.10 -3.67
CA THR A 110 16.65 -9.40 -2.44
C THR A 110 16.63 -7.88 -2.65
N PHE A 111 17.13 -7.41 -3.78
CA PHE A 111 17.15 -5.98 -4.11
C PHE A 111 15.74 -5.42 -4.25
N HIS A 112 14.88 -6.08 -5.02
CA HIS A 112 13.49 -5.66 -5.22
C HIS A 112 12.69 -5.72 -3.91
N MET A 113 12.82 -6.80 -3.13
CA MET A 113 12.15 -6.96 -1.84
C MET A 113 12.50 -5.81 -0.89
N VAL A 114 13.77 -5.40 -0.80
CA VAL A 114 14.18 -4.27 0.07
C VAL A 114 13.51 -2.97 -0.35
N ILE A 115 13.42 -2.68 -1.65
CA ILE A 115 12.78 -1.47 -2.17
C ILE A 115 11.27 -1.50 -1.92
N GLU A 116 10.63 -2.64 -2.15
CA GLU A 116 9.20 -2.86 -1.92
C GLU A 116 8.84 -2.73 -0.44
N MET A 117 9.62 -3.35 0.45
CA MET A 117 9.47 -3.21 1.89
C MET A 117 9.62 -1.75 2.34
N ALA A 118 10.57 -1.01 1.76
CA ALA A 118 10.73 0.40 2.04
C ALA A 118 9.49 1.19 1.58
N ALA A 119 8.98 0.95 0.36
CA ALA A 119 7.79 1.60 -0.17
C ALA A 119 6.55 1.36 0.73
N LEU A 120 6.29 0.11 1.11
CA LEU A 120 5.19 -0.27 2.00
C LEU A 120 5.34 0.37 3.39
N SER A 121 6.56 0.40 3.93
CA SER A 121 6.86 1.09 5.19
C SER A 121 6.57 2.60 5.10
N PHE A 122 6.90 3.23 3.97
CA PHE A 122 6.57 4.64 3.72
C PHE A 122 5.07 4.89 3.59
N ILE A 123 4.30 3.94 3.03
CA ILE A 123 2.83 4.02 2.98
C ILE A 123 2.26 3.97 4.40
N ILE A 124 2.66 2.98 5.20
CA ILE A 124 2.22 2.82 6.59
C ILE A 124 2.54 4.08 7.39
N TRP A 125 3.78 4.56 7.29
CA TRP A 125 4.23 5.77 7.99
C TRP A 125 3.46 7.02 7.55
N SER A 126 3.24 7.19 6.24
CA SER A 126 2.50 8.34 5.69
C SER A 126 1.04 8.34 6.14
N ALA A 127 0.39 7.17 6.10
CA ALA A 127 -0.98 7.01 6.60
C ALA A 127 -1.05 7.20 8.12
N TRP A 128 -0.07 6.71 8.87
CA TRP A 128 -0.01 6.87 10.32
C TRP A 128 0.14 8.34 10.73
N ARG A 129 1.06 9.08 10.09
CA ARG A 129 1.29 10.52 10.35
C ARG A 129 0.14 11.42 9.87
N TRP A 130 -0.77 10.92 9.05
CA TRP A 130 -1.90 11.70 8.58
C TRP A 130 -2.81 12.08 9.76
N ARG A 131 -2.70 13.32 10.24
CA ARG A 131 -3.37 13.83 11.45
C ARG A 131 -4.88 14.00 11.26
N ASN A 132 -5.65 13.65 12.29
CA ASN A 132 -7.11 13.68 12.25
C ASN A 132 -7.65 15.12 12.17
N PRO A 133 -8.31 15.54 11.07
CA PRO A 133 -8.86 16.88 10.95
C PRO A 133 -10.02 17.14 11.93
N PHE A 134 -10.74 16.08 12.34
CA PHE A 134 -11.96 16.16 13.14
C PHE A 134 -11.71 16.48 14.62
N LEU A 135 -10.66 15.92 15.23
CA LEU A 135 -10.29 16.21 16.63
C LEU A 135 -9.94 17.69 16.84
N LYS A 136 -9.39 18.34 15.81
CA LYS A 136 -9.10 19.78 15.88
C LYS A 136 -10.37 20.63 15.81
N GLN A 137 -11.42 20.15 15.14
CA GLN A 137 -12.66 20.92 14.98
C GLN A 137 -13.59 20.79 16.21
N SER A 138 -13.65 19.62 16.84
CA SER A 138 -14.38 19.44 18.11
C SER A 138 -13.72 20.24 19.24
N ALA A 139 -12.39 20.23 19.34
CA ALA A 139 -11.66 21.00 20.35
C ALA A 139 -11.87 22.51 20.19
N ILE A 140 -11.77 23.05 18.96
CA ILE A 140 -12.03 24.47 18.69
C ILE A 140 -13.49 24.83 18.97
N ALA A 141 -14.44 23.97 18.62
CA ALA A 141 -15.86 24.21 18.89
C ALA A 141 -16.16 24.21 20.40
N GLN A 142 -15.53 23.33 21.17
CA GLN A 142 -15.65 23.28 22.63
C GLN A 142 -15.05 24.53 23.28
N GLU A 143 -13.83 24.92 22.89
CA GLU A 143 -13.14 26.11 23.38
C GLU A 143 -13.89 27.41 23.04
N ALA A 144 -14.44 27.52 21.83
CA ALA A 144 -15.29 28.64 21.45
C ALA A 144 -16.60 28.70 22.25
N SER A 145 -17.17 27.54 22.63
CA SER A 145 -18.38 27.48 23.46
C SER A 145 -18.11 27.89 24.92
N SER A 146 -16.95 27.51 25.48
CA SER A 146 -16.56 27.88 26.85
C SER A 146 -16.22 29.36 26.98
N LEU A 147 -15.70 29.99 25.92
CA LEU A 147 -15.49 31.45 25.88
C LEU A 147 -16.79 32.24 25.70
N ARG A 148 -17.83 31.62 25.16
CA ARG A 148 -19.14 32.26 24.92
C ARG A 148 -20.07 32.20 26.13
N ASN A 149 -19.92 31.19 27.00
CA ASN A 149 -20.59 31.08 28.29
C ASN A 149 -19.53 30.92 29.39
N PRO A 150 -18.88 32.03 29.80
CA PRO A 150 -18.09 32.02 31.02
C PRO A 150 -19.07 31.87 32.19
N HIS A 151 -19.08 30.71 32.83
CA HIS A 151 -19.66 30.57 34.16
C HIS A 151 -18.85 31.37 35.17
#